data_AF-A0A2G9MZ11-F1
#
_entry.id   AF-A0A2G9MZ11-F1
#
_cell.length_a   1.000
_cell.length_b   1.000
_cell.length_c   1.000
_cell.angle_alpha   90.00
_cell.angle_beta   90.00
_cell.angle_gamma   90.00
#
_symmetry.space_group_name_H-M   'P 1'
#
loop_
_entity.id
_entity.type
_entity.pdbx_description
1 polymer ?
#
loop_
_entity_poly.entity_id
_entity_poly.type
_entity_poly.pdbx_seq_one_letter_code
_entity_poly.pdbx_strand_id
1 'polypeptide(L)'
;MRFHKGFDTYYGNAHDNRVRRGICGRAVHGCGNTGKSQRMGYKHANRRGNRHPHSSARSLGARNNAWTADRLQLGKVCHLRNLTIILPTLNEAKNVPLLIRKILQIRKNLHIIVSDDGSKDRTKKAVLSLSSKQVLFLDRKNKKIHGLTASVIDAILHTKTPYFIVMDADFQHPVKTINELLAYLEAGADMAVACRAEKVKEALPPHRELFSQGAHLLASARLTLAGKSTPPDLMSGFFGMRTSLAKALILRHSFQLEGYKIMFELLKHMPSDAEIACVPYKFSPRGRGASKFNARHMLYFLRSLA
;
A
#
# COMPACT_ATOMS: atom_id res chain seq x y z
N MET A 1 -25.29 -32.84 -31.83
CA MET A 1 -25.58 -31.42 -32.13
C MET A 1 -24.79 -30.55 -31.15
N ARG A 2 -23.49 -30.30 -31.37
CA ARG A 2 -22.90 -29.12 -32.06
C ARG A 2 -23.73 -27.84 -31.97
N PHE A 3 -23.29 -26.90 -31.11
CA PHE A 3 -23.15 -25.48 -31.44
C PHE A 3 -21.92 -24.88 -30.73
N HIS A 4 -20.89 -24.64 -31.55
CA HIS A 4 -19.84 -23.61 -31.43
C HIS A 4 -20.47 -22.20 -31.39
N LYS A 5 -19.89 -21.04 -31.04
CA LYS A 5 -18.59 -20.39 -30.72
C LYS A 5 -19.02 -18.97 -30.23
N GLY A 6 -18.25 -18.09 -29.60
CA GLY A 6 -16.83 -18.01 -29.31
C GLY A 6 -16.56 -16.86 -28.33
N PHE A 7 -15.44 -16.93 -27.64
CA PHE A 7 -14.83 -15.83 -26.90
C PHE A 7 -13.50 -15.57 -27.59
N ASP A 8 -13.35 -14.38 -28.17
CA ASP A 8 -12.15 -13.97 -28.87
C ASP A 8 -11.00 -13.69 -27.89
N THR A 9 -9.90 -14.34 -28.20
CA THR A 9 -8.56 -14.21 -27.63
C THR A 9 -7.88 -12.93 -28.15
N TYR A 10 -7.41 -12.07 -27.24
CA TYR A 10 -6.41 -11.04 -27.56
C TYR A 10 -5.22 -11.19 -26.62
N TYR A 11 -4.23 -11.99 -27.05
CA TYR A 11 -2.85 -11.88 -26.60
C TYR A 11 -1.96 -12.02 -27.84
N GLY A 12 -1.53 -10.88 -28.37
CA GLY A 12 -0.50 -10.80 -29.40
C GLY A 12 0.87 -10.68 -28.73
N ASN A 13 1.76 -11.60 -29.08
CA ASN A 13 3.20 -11.51 -28.84
C ASN A 13 3.78 -10.33 -29.63
N ALA A 14 4.65 -9.54 -28.99
CA ALA A 14 5.68 -8.78 -29.70
C ALA A 14 6.94 -8.66 -28.82
N HIS A 15 8.02 -9.19 -29.37
CA HIS A 15 9.38 -9.13 -28.86
C HIS A 15 9.96 -7.70 -28.93
N ASP A 16 10.84 -7.42 -27.97
CA ASP A 16 12.12 -6.69 -28.09
C ASP A 16 12.16 -5.36 -28.89
N ASN A 17 12.37 -4.23 -28.19
CA ASN A 17 13.57 -3.43 -28.39
C ASN A 17 13.72 -2.26 -27.38
N ARG A 18 14.91 -2.26 -26.75
CA ARG A 18 15.77 -1.13 -26.36
C ARG A 18 15.13 0.17 -25.88
N VAL A 19 15.31 0.36 -24.58
CA VAL A 19 15.53 1.62 -23.85
C VAL A 19 16.23 2.69 -24.72
N ARG A 20 15.50 3.77 -25.05
CA ARG A 20 16.09 5.08 -25.36
C ARG A 20 15.65 6.07 -24.28
N ARG A 21 16.61 6.45 -23.42
CA ARG A 21 16.48 7.56 -22.48
C ARG A 21 16.43 8.87 -23.27
N GLY A 22 15.25 9.47 -23.37
CA GLY A 22 15.07 10.84 -23.86
C GLY A 22 15.36 11.84 -22.75
N ILE A 23 16.44 12.58 -22.92
CA ILE A 23 16.83 13.73 -22.11
C ILE A 23 15.81 14.84 -22.37
N CYS A 24 15.06 15.26 -21.34
CA CYS A 24 14.16 16.41 -21.44
C CYS A 24 15.00 17.69 -21.44
N GLY A 25 14.92 18.43 -22.55
CA GLY A 25 15.64 19.68 -22.80
C GLY A 25 15.21 20.80 -21.85
N ARG A 26 16.21 21.56 -21.40
CA ARG A 26 16.05 22.86 -20.73
C ARG A 26 15.50 23.87 -21.73
N ALA A 27 14.39 24.52 -21.39
CA ALA A 27 14.04 25.82 -21.93
C ALA A 27 14.84 26.89 -21.17
N VAL A 28 15.64 27.66 -21.91
CA VAL A 28 16.44 28.78 -21.43
C VAL A 28 15.61 30.05 -21.63
N HIS A 29 15.27 30.75 -20.56
CA HIS A 29 14.89 32.16 -20.63
C HIS A 29 16.15 33.01 -20.46
N GLY A 30 16.38 33.88 -21.44
CA GLY A 30 17.51 34.79 -21.50
C GLY A 30 17.42 35.90 -20.46
N CYS A 31 18.59 36.27 -19.95
CA CYS A 31 18.84 37.59 -19.43
C CYS A 31 20.27 37.95 -19.88
N GLY A 32 20.37 38.91 -20.80
CA GLY A 32 21.64 39.46 -21.23
C GLY A 32 22.18 40.43 -20.18
N ASN A 33 23.47 40.39 -19.91
CA ASN A 33 24.24 41.62 -19.82
C ASN A 33 25.74 41.40 -20.05
N THR A 34 26.27 42.31 -20.85
CA THR A 34 27.64 42.81 -21.06
C THR A 34 28.81 42.27 -20.22
N GLY A 35 29.97 42.06 -20.86
CA GLY A 35 31.27 42.17 -20.16
C GLY A 35 32.48 41.48 -20.82
N LYS A 36 33.16 42.20 -21.71
CA LYS A 36 34.59 42.20 -22.08
C LYS A 36 35.51 41.00 -21.74
N SER A 37 36.19 40.54 -22.80
CA SER A 37 37.57 40.04 -22.93
C SER A 37 38.41 39.74 -21.68
N GLN A 38 39.08 38.58 -21.63
CA GLN A 38 40.50 38.42 -22.00
C GLN A 38 40.98 36.96 -21.90
N ARG A 39 42.13 36.73 -22.52
CA ARG A 39 42.77 35.46 -22.92
C ARG A 39 43.48 34.70 -21.79
N MET A 40 43.70 33.42 -22.11
CA MET A 40 44.88 32.58 -21.83
C MET A 40 45.08 31.91 -20.47
N GLY A 41 45.34 30.60 -20.52
CA GLY A 41 45.93 29.84 -19.43
C GLY A 41 45.78 28.32 -19.53
N TYR A 42 46.33 27.68 -20.57
CA TYR A 42 46.58 26.23 -20.57
C TYR A 42 47.69 25.90 -19.57
N LYS A 43 47.47 24.97 -18.63
CA LYS A 43 48.54 24.13 -18.05
C LYS A 43 48.07 22.69 -17.84
N HIS A 44 48.93 21.80 -18.30
CA HIS A 44 48.83 20.36 -18.38
C HIS A 44 49.07 19.64 -17.04
N ALA A 45 48.57 18.40 -17.02
CA ALA A 45 49.14 17.20 -16.40
C ALA A 45 49.08 17.03 -14.87
N ASN A 46 48.49 15.94 -14.39
CA ASN A 46 49.26 14.69 -14.25
C ASN A 46 48.35 13.46 -14.03
N ARG A 47 48.60 12.41 -14.82
CA ARG A 47 48.13 11.02 -14.60
C ARG A 47 49.23 10.27 -13.86
N ARG A 48 48.95 9.75 -12.66
CA ARG A 48 49.49 8.52 -12.02
C ARG A 48 48.46 8.17 -10.94
N GLY A 49 47.99 6.96 -10.71
CA GLY A 49 48.49 5.63 -11.02
C GLY A 49 48.11 4.77 -9.81
N ASN A 50 47.20 3.81 -10.05
CA ASN A 50 47.06 2.51 -9.39
C ASN A 50 47.13 2.40 -7.85
N ARG A 51 46.06 1.89 -7.24
CA ARG A 51 46.12 0.86 -6.17
C ARG A 51 44.71 0.40 -5.77
N HIS A 52 44.40 -0.86 -6.08
CA HIS A 52 43.41 -1.64 -5.34
C HIS A 52 43.87 -1.82 -3.89
N PRO A 53 42.93 -1.85 -2.94
CA PRO A 53 43.07 -2.82 -1.86
C PRO A 53 41.76 -3.58 -1.60
N HIS A 54 41.95 -4.90 -1.49
CA HIS A 54 41.36 -5.80 -0.51
C HIS A 54 39.84 -5.83 -0.29
N SER A 55 39.31 -6.99 -0.67
CA SER A 55 38.20 -7.70 -0.05
C SER A 55 38.26 -7.64 1.49
N SER A 56 37.37 -6.87 2.10
CA SER A 56 36.97 -7.03 3.49
C SER A 56 35.52 -7.47 3.53
N ALA A 57 35.29 -8.62 4.16
CA ALA A 57 34.00 -9.24 4.40
C ALA A 57 32.94 -8.21 4.85
N ARG A 58 31.87 -8.07 4.06
CA ARG A 58 30.68 -7.32 4.49
C ARG A 58 29.96 -8.16 5.53
N SER A 59 30.13 -7.77 6.79
CA SER A 59 29.28 -8.18 7.90
C SER A 59 27.81 -8.09 7.52
N LEU A 60 27.07 -9.18 7.74
CA LEU A 60 25.61 -9.25 7.77
C LEU A 60 25.09 -8.41 8.94
N GLY A 61 25.14 -7.08 8.79
CA GLY A 61 24.54 -6.13 9.71
C GLY A 61 23.12 -5.81 9.27
N ALA A 62 22.16 -5.97 10.17
CA ALA A 62 20.76 -5.62 10.00
C ALA A 62 20.62 -4.26 9.29
N ARG A 63 20.03 -4.27 8.09
CA ARG A 63 19.66 -3.04 7.38
C ARG A 63 18.55 -2.37 8.18
N ASN A 64 18.90 -1.34 8.94
CA ASN A 64 17.92 -0.46 9.55
C ASN A 64 17.11 0.20 8.43
N ASN A 65 15.83 -0.16 8.35
CA ASN A 65 14.82 0.36 7.41
C ASN A 65 14.43 1.81 7.73
N ALA A 66 15.40 2.67 8.01
CA ALA A 66 15.17 4.06 8.34
C ALA A 66 14.86 4.84 7.06
N TRP A 67 13.56 4.96 6.76
CA TRP A 67 13.09 6.02 5.89
C TRP A 67 13.42 7.36 6.55
N THR A 68 14.47 8.04 6.06
CA THR A 68 14.86 9.35 6.56
C THR A 68 13.97 10.44 5.95
N ALA A 69 13.77 11.53 6.70
CA ALA A 69 13.08 12.73 6.21
C ALA A 69 13.68 13.24 4.89
N ASP A 70 14.98 13.05 4.67
CA ASP A 70 15.69 13.41 3.44
C ASP A 70 15.15 12.68 2.20
N ARG A 71 14.71 11.42 2.34
CA ARG A 71 14.17 10.65 1.20
C ARG A 71 12.79 11.17 0.77
N LEU A 72 12.00 11.69 1.72
CA LEU A 72 10.76 12.41 1.43
C LEU A 72 11.00 13.79 0.79
N GLN A 73 12.14 14.42 1.06
CA GLN A 73 12.51 15.71 0.46
C GLN A 73 13.13 15.56 -0.94
N LEU A 74 13.90 14.49 -1.19
CA LEU A 74 14.59 14.22 -2.45
C LEU A 74 13.65 13.74 -3.57
N GLY A 75 12.58 13.03 -3.24
CA GLY A 75 11.47 12.81 -4.15
C GLY A 75 10.48 13.95 -3.97
N LYS A 76 10.41 14.91 -4.91
CA LYS A 76 9.32 15.91 -4.93
C LYS A 76 8.00 15.16 -4.71
N VAL A 77 7.39 15.30 -3.53
CA VAL A 77 6.09 14.68 -3.23
C VAL A 77 5.11 15.26 -4.24
N CYS A 78 4.70 14.43 -5.19
CA CYS A 78 3.93 14.85 -6.33
C CYS A 78 2.47 14.61 -5.99
N HIS A 79 1.85 15.51 -5.22
CA HIS A 79 0.42 15.47 -4.88
C HIS A 79 -0.56 15.42 -6.08
N LEU A 80 -0.03 15.33 -7.30
CA LEU A 80 -0.73 15.20 -8.56
C LEU A 80 -1.13 13.76 -8.91
N ARG A 81 -0.49 12.71 -8.36
CA ARG A 81 -0.79 11.33 -8.79
C ARG A 81 -2.11 10.82 -8.24
N ASN A 82 -2.88 10.15 -9.10
CA ASN A 82 -4.16 9.55 -8.72
C ASN A 82 -3.96 8.45 -7.67
N LEU A 83 -4.86 8.37 -6.70
CA LEU A 83 -4.86 7.40 -5.62
C LEU A 83 -6.25 6.78 -5.48
N THR A 84 -6.31 5.48 -5.18
CA THR A 84 -7.56 4.81 -4.80
C THR A 84 -7.56 4.48 -3.30
N ILE A 85 -8.60 4.89 -2.58
CA ILE A 85 -8.87 4.39 -1.24
C ILE A 85 -9.79 3.18 -1.32
N ILE A 86 -9.40 2.09 -0.70
CA ILE A 86 -10.19 0.87 -0.60
C ILE A 86 -10.79 0.81 0.80
N LEU A 87 -12.11 0.78 0.85
CA LEU A 87 -12.91 0.65 2.07
C LEU A 87 -13.61 -0.71 2.04
N PRO A 88 -13.06 -1.75 2.68
CA PRO A 88 -13.79 -3.00 2.87
C PRO A 88 -14.91 -2.77 3.90
N THR A 89 -16.13 -3.20 3.58
CA THR A 89 -17.32 -2.90 4.39
C THR A 89 -18.20 -4.12 4.61
N LEU A 90 -18.79 -4.20 5.81
CA LEU A 90 -19.82 -5.17 6.15
C LEU A 90 -20.69 -4.59 7.26
N ASN A 91 -21.95 -4.24 6.98
CA ASN A 91 -22.88 -3.60 7.90
C ASN A 91 -22.34 -2.28 8.50
N GLU A 92 -22.03 -1.31 7.65
CA GLU A 92 -21.43 -0.01 8.03
C GLU A 92 -22.24 1.19 7.53
N ALA A 93 -23.57 1.05 7.39
CA ALA A 93 -24.43 2.05 6.76
C ALA A 93 -24.37 3.44 7.42
N LYS A 94 -24.02 3.50 8.71
CA LYS A 94 -23.89 4.75 9.47
C LYS A 94 -22.52 5.41 9.31
N ASN A 95 -21.47 4.63 9.09
CA ASN A 95 -20.09 5.11 9.16
C ASN A 95 -19.52 5.44 7.78
N VAL A 96 -19.67 4.53 6.81
CA VAL A 96 -19.03 4.64 5.48
C VAL A 96 -19.37 5.93 4.74
N PRO A 97 -20.63 6.40 4.67
CA PRO A 97 -20.94 7.61 3.91
C PRO A 97 -20.29 8.87 4.50
N LEU A 98 -20.21 8.93 5.84
CA LEU A 98 -19.55 10.03 6.54
C LEU A 98 -18.04 10.00 6.31
N LEU A 99 -17.44 8.80 6.31
CA LEU A 99 -16.01 8.63 6.06
C LEU A 99 -15.66 9.01 4.62
N ILE A 100 -16.46 8.58 3.65
CA ILE A 100 -16.29 8.95 2.23
C ILE A 100 -16.28 10.47 2.07
N ARG A 101 -17.23 11.19 2.68
CA ARG A 101 -17.28 12.66 2.59
C ARG A 101 -15.99 13.30 3.13
N LYS A 102 -15.47 12.83 4.28
CA LYS A 102 -14.21 13.33 4.83
C LYS A 102 -13.02 13.02 3.93
N ILE A 103 -13.00 11.82 3.33
CA ILE A 103 -11.92 11.39 2.45
C ILE A 103 -11.87 12.22 1.17
N LEU A 104 -13.03 12.49 0.55
CA LEU A 104 -13.13 13.31 -0.66
C LEU A 104 -12.68 14.76 -0.45
N GLN A 105 -12.70 15.25 0.80
CA GLN A 105 -12.21 16.59 1.14
C GLN A 105 -10.68 16.69 1.21
N ILE A 106 -9.94 15.57 1.27
CA ILE A 106 -8.47 15.60 1.40
C ILE A 106 -7.80 16.10 0.13
N ARG A 107 -8.27 15.63 -1.05
CA ARG A 107 -7.63 15.91 -2.33
C ARG A 107 -8.57 15.63 -3.51
N LYS A 108 -8.33 16.35 -4.62
CA LYS A 108 -9.13 16.25 -5.85
C LYS A 108 -8.89 14.95 -6.65
N ASN A 109 -7.65 14.48 -6.74
CA ASN A 109 -7.24 13.32 -7.55
C ASN A 109 -7.38 11.99 -6.80
N LEU A 110 -8.57 11.73 -6.27
CA LEU A 110 -8.87 10.59 -5.44
C LEU A 110 -10.06 9.79 -5.97
N HIS A 111 -9.93 8.48 -5.95
CA HIS A 111 -11.02 7.54 -6.15
C HIS A 111 -11.23 6.73 -4.88
N ILE A 112 -12.44 6.27 -4.66
CA ILE A 112 -12.79 5.42 -3.53
C ILE A 112 -13.47 4.17 -4.09
N ILE A 113 -13.02 3.00 -3.66
CA ILE A 113 -13.70 1.72 -3.90
C ILE A 113 -14.24 1.25 -2.56
N VAL A 114 -15.55 1.19 -2.43
CA VAL A 114 -16.22 0.50 -1.33
C VAL A 114 -16.44 -0.93 -1.75
N SER A 115 -15.79 -1.87 -1.07
CA SER A 115 -15.97 -3.31 -1.32
C SER A 115 -16.83 -3.90 -0.23
N ASP A 116 -18.10 -4.10 -0.56
CA ASP A 116 -19.11 -4.56 0.39
C ASP A 116 -19.27 -6.08 0.35
N ASP A 117 -18.97 -6.75 1.47
CA ASP A 117 -18.93 -8.20 1.55
C ASP A 117 -20.27 -8.84 1.93
N GLY A 118 -21.37 -8.30 1.36
CA GLY A 118 -22.73 -8.80 1.60
C GLY A 118 -23.39 -8.20 2.84
N SER A 119 -23.34 -6.87 2.99
CA SER A 119 -24.07 -6.16 4.03
C SER A 119 -25.57 -6.46 3.98
N LYS A 120 -26.16 -6.72 5.14
CA LYS A 120 -27.61 -6.93 5.33
C LYS A 120 -28.33 -5.67 5.78
N ASP A 121 -27.59 -4.61 6.10
CA ASP A 121 -28.13 -3.30 6.43
C ASP A 121 -28.26 -2.41 5.18
N ARG A 122 -28.44 -1.11 5.37
CA ARG A 122 -28.61 -0.14 4.29
C ARG A 122 -27.29 0.39 3.70
N THR A 123 -26.15 -0.30 3.87
CA THR A 123 -24.82 0.19 3.44
C THR A 123 -24.82 0.55 1.96
N LYS A 124 -25.27 -0.37 1.09
CA LYS A 124 -25.36 -0.12 -0.36
C LYS A 124 -26.16 1.14 -0.69
N LYS A 125 -27.36 1.27 -0.12
CA LYS A 125 -28.24 2.43 -0.35
C LYS A 125 -27.56 3.73 0.10
N ALA A 126 -26.91 3.72 1.26
CA ALA A 126 -26.28 4.89 1.85
C ALA A 126 -25.02 5.36 1.08
N VAL A 127 -24.25 4.43 0.49
CA VAL A 127 -23.11 4.79 -0.36
C VAL A 127 -23.57 5.31 -1.71
N LEU A 128 -24.53 4.63 -2.36
CA LEU A 128 -25.01 5.03 -3.69
C LEU A 128 -25.73 6.39 -3.65
N SER A 129 -26.38 6.75 -2.53
CA SER A 129 -27.02 8.06 -2.36
C SER A 129 -26.04 9.24 -2.29
N LEU A 130 -24.72 8.99 -2.22
CA LEU A 130 -23.72 10.06 -2.33
C LEU A 130 -23.57 10.56 -3.77
N SER A 131 -23.98 9.78 -4.77
CA SER A 131 -23.96 10.13 -6.20
C SER A 131 -22.64 10.71 -6.71
N SER A 132 -21.51 10.30 -6.10
CA SER A 132 -20.19 10.78 -6.47
C SER A 132 -19.55 9.92 -7.56
N LYS A 133 -19.10 10.54 -8.64
CA LYS A 133 -18.35 9.87 -9.73
C LYS A 133 -16.99 9.33 -9.28
N GLN A 134 -16.49 9.75 -8.12
CA GLN A 134 -15.23 9.28 -7.53
C GLN A 134 -15.40 7.99 -6.73
N VAL A 135 -16.63 7.56 -6.46
CA VAL A 135 -16.93 6.41 -5.61
C VAL A 135 -17.45 5.24 -6.47
N LEU A 136 -16.75 4.11 -6.40
CA LEU A 136 -17.18 2.84 -6.96
C LEU A 136 -17.66 1.93 -5.82
N PHE A 137 -18.85 1.36 -5.97
CA PHE A 137 -19.39 0.37 -5.03
C PHE A 137 -19.28 -1.02 -5.66
N LEU A 138 -18.48 -1.91 -5.05
CA LEU A 138 -18.38 -3.31 -5.41
C LEU A 138 -19.26 -4.14 -4.49
N ASP A 139 -20.34 -4.70 -5.03
CA ASP A 139 -21.26 -5.56 -4.32
C ASP A 139 -20.81 -7.02 -4.42
N ARG A 140 -20.33 -7.58 -3.31
CA ARG A 140 -19.83 -8.97 -3.27
C ARG A 140 -20.84 -9.96 -2.70
N LYS A 141 -22.11 -9.57 -2.51
CA LYS A 141 -23.14 -10.45 -1.90
C LYS A 141 -23.29 -11.83 -2.56
N ASN A 142 -22.97 -11.95 -3.85
CA ASN A 142 -23.10 -13.19 -4.63
C ASN A 142 -21.75 -13.91 -4.84
N LYS A 143 -20.66 -13.47 -4.21
CA LYS A 143 -19.37 -14.15 -4.31
C LYS A 143 -19.40 -15.44 -3.50
N LYS A 144 -18.72 -16.48 -3.99
CA LYS A 144 -18.63 -17.77 -3.28
C LYS A 144 -17.81 -17.69 -1.99
N ILE A 145 -16.83 -16.80 -1.94
CA ILE A 145 -15.90 -16.64 -0.83
C ILE A 145 -16.03 -15.22 -0.27
N HIS A 146 -16.27 -15.17 1.03
CA HIS A 146 -16.37 -13.95 1.84
C HIS A 146 -15.18 -13.86 2.80
N GLY A 147 -14.84 -12.64 3.18
CA GLY A 147 -13.70 -12.31 4.02
C GLY A 147 -13.16 -10.92 3.70
N LEU A 148 -12.51 -10.32 4.70
CA LEU A 148 -11.83 -9.03 4.54
C LEU A 148 -10.73 -9.13 3.48
N THR A 149 -9.94 -10.22 3.49
CA THR A 149 -8.90 -10.46 2.49
C THR A 149 -9.49 -10.54 1.09
N ALA A 150 -10.55 -11.33 0.88
CA ALA A 150 -11.21 -11.47 -0.42
C ALA A 150 -11.79 -10.14 -0.93
N SER A 151 -12.36 -9.34 -0.04
CA SER A 151 -12.92 -8.02 -0.35
C SER A 151 -11.85 -7.03 -0.81
N VAL A 152 -10.74 -6.96 -0.07
CA VAL A 152 -9.62 -6.08 -0.42
C VAL A 152 -8.97 -6.51 -1.73
N ILE A 153 -8.77 -7.81 -1.97
CA ILE A 153 -8.20 -8.32 -3.23
C ILE A 153 -9.04 -7.93 -4.45
N ASP A 154 -10.36 -8.11 -4.37
CA ASP A 154 -11.27 -7.74 -5.46
C ASP A 154 -11.21 -6.23 -5.75
N ALA A 155 -11.17 -5.40 -4.71
CA ALA A 155 -10.98 -3.96 -4.86
C ALA A 155 -9.60 -3.59 -5.45
N ILE A 156 -8.52 -4.27 -5.06
CA ILE A 156 -7.19 -4.06 -5.64
C ILE A 156 -7.22 -4.39 -7.14
N LEU A 157 -7.85 -5.50 -7.53
CA LEU A 157 -7.98 -5.90 -8.94
C LEU A 157 -8.77 -4.86 -9.77
N HIS A 158 -9.77 -4.21 -9.19
CA HIS A 158 -10.53 -3.12 -9.82
C HIS A 158 -9.82 -1.75 -9.80
N THR A 159 -8.74 -1.62 -9.03
CA THR A 159 -7.99 -0.36 -8.92
C THR A 159 -7.27 -0.04 -10.23
N LYS A 160 -7.41 1.20 -10.72
CA LYS A 160 -6.79 1.71 -11.96
C LYS A 160 -5.71 2.76 -11.72
N THR A 161 -5.59 3.24 -10.49
CA THR A 161 -4.61 4.26 -10.09
C THR A 161 -3.26 3.61 -9.78
N PRO A 162 -2.14 4.36 -9.86
CA PRO A 162 -0.81 3.82 -9.58
C PRO A 162 -0.62 3.33 -8.13
N TYR A 163 -1.39 3.89 -7.19
CA TYR A 163 -1.33 3.56 -5.78
C TYR A 163 -2.73 3.31 -5.23
N PHE A 164 -2.82 2.41 -4.26
CA PHE A 164 -3.99 2.29 -3.41
C PHE A 164 -3.61 2.38 -1.94
N ILE A 165 -4.58 2.76 -1.12
CA ILE A 165 -4.52 2.70 0.34
C ILE A 165 -5.77 1.97 0.82
N VAL A 166 -5.59 0.95 1.65
CA VAL A 166 -6.67 0.26 2.36
C VAL A 166 -6.85 0.94 3.71
N MET A 167 -8.09 1.17 4.11
CA MET A 167 -8.40 1.58 5.49
C MET A 167 -9.76 1.04 5.93
N ASP A 168 -9.89 0.75 7.22
CA ASP A 168 -11.15 0.34 7.82
C ASP A 168 -12.17 1.49 7.86
N ALA A 169 -13.45 1.15 7.82
CA ALA A 169 -14.55 2.12 7.77
C ALA A 169 -15.06 2.60 9.15
N ASP A 170 -14.29 2.44 10.22
CA ASP A 170 -14.71 2.61 11.62
C ASP A 170 -14.26 3.93 12.29
N PHE A 171 -13.68 4.85 11.51
CA PHE A 171 -13.10 6.13 11.95
C PHE A 171 -11.90 6.03 12.91
N GLN A 172 -11.36 4.85 13.17
CA GLN A 172 -10.15 4.73 14.02
C GLN A 172 -8.89 5.24 13.30
N HIS A 173 -8.92 5.24 11.98
CA HIS A 173 -7.81 5.66 11.12
C HIS A 173 -7.91 7.15 10.79
N PRO A 174 -6.89 7.97 11.15
CA PRO A 174 -6.88 9.38 10.81
C PRO A 174 -6.80 9.59 9.30
N VAL A 175 -7.80 10.28 8.78
CA VAL A 175 -7.91 10.59 7.35
C VAL A 175 -6.69 11.38 6.84
N LYS A 176 -6.05 12.20 7.68
CA LYS A 176 -4.83 12.96 7.34
C LYS A 176 -3.65 12.06 6.97
N THR A 177 -3.52 10.89 7.61
CA THR A 177 -2.43 9.93 7.40
C THR A 177 -2.42 9.35 5.98
N ILE A 178 -3.53 9.47 5.22
CA ILE A 178 -3.59 9.07 3.80
C ILE A 178 -2.52 9.80 2.96
N ASN A 179 -2.35 11.11 3.17
CA ASN A 179 -1.38 11.90 2.41
C ASN A 179 0.06 11.54 2.78
N GLU A 180 0.30 11.24 4.06
CA GLU A 180 1.61 10.80 4.55
C GLU A 180 1.99 9.45 3.93
N LEU A 181 1.11 8.45 3.98
CA LEU A 181 1.33 7.15 3.35
C LEU A 181 1.63 7.29 1.85
N LEU A 182 0.85 8.12 1.16
CA LEU A 182 1.08 8.38 -0.26
C LEU A 182 2.46 8.99 -0.51
N ALA A 183 2.90 9.94 0.31
CA ALA A 183 4.20 10.58 0.14
C ALA A 183 5.35 9.55 0.19
N TYR A 184 5.28 8.57 1.10
CA TYR A 184 6.26 7.48 1.14
C TYR A 184 6.21 6.58 -0.12
N LEU A 185 5.01 6.26 -0.62
CA LEU A 185 4.86 5.47 -1.85
C LEU A 185 5.39 6.21 -3.09
N GLU A 186 5.22 7.54 -3.13
CA GLU A 186 5.77 8.40 -4.18
C GLU A 186 7.28 8.57 -4.07
N ALA A 187 7.81 8.61 -2.85
CA ALA A 187 9.25 8.64 -2.56
C ALA A 187 9.98 7.31 -2.81
N GLY A 188 9.23 6.24 -3.16
CA GLY A 188 9.82 4.99 -3.62
C GLY A 188 9.44 3.76 -2.80
N ALA A 189 8.64 3.87 -1.74
CA ALA A 189 8.26 2.70 -0.94
C ALA A 189 7.40 1.72 -1.75
N ASP A 190 7.66 0.42 -1.61
CA ASP A 190 6.80 -0.63 -2.17
C ASP A 190 5.49 -0.75 -1.40
N MET A 191 5.58 -0.57 -0.08
CA MET A 191 4.45 -0.53 0.85
C MET A 191 4.68 0.59 1.87
N ALA A 192 3.64 1.31 2.23
CA ALA A 192 3.63 2.24 3.36
C ALA A 192 2.55 1.78 4.36
N VAL A 193 2.90 1.66 5.63
CA VAL A 193 2.02 1.12 6.67
C VAL A 193 1.80 2.17 7.74
N ALA A 194 0.55 2.43 8.09
CA ALA A 194 0.25 3.24 9.26
C ALA A 194 0.48 2.37 10.50
N CYS A 195 1.47 2.75 11.30
CA CYS A 195 1.91 2.05 12.49
C CYS A 195 1.34 2.76 13.72
N ARG A 196 0.73 2.01 14.63
CA ARG A 196 0.25 2.57 15.89
C ARG A 196 1.44 3.02 16.74
N ALA A 197 1.53 4.32 17.01
CA ALA A 197 2.63 4.90 17.82
C ALA A 197 2.52 4.49 19.29
N GLU A 198 1.30 4.37 19.78
CA GLU A 198 0.99 3.91 21.13
C GLU A 198 -0.08 2.82 21.01
N LYS A 199 0.15 1.66 21.64
CA LYS A 199 -0.93 0.72 21.89
C LYS A 199 -1.79 1.33 22.97
N VAL A 200 -2.87 2.02 22.57
CA VAL A 200 -3.94 2.35 23.52
C VAL A 200 -4.37 1.01 24.13
N LYS A 201 -4.10 0.85 25.43
CA LYS A 201 -4.64 -0.27 26.21
C LYS A 201 -6.14 -0.04 26.31
N GLU A 202 -6.87 -0.33 25.24
CA GLU A 202 -8.29 -0.60 25.38
C GLU A 202 -8.41 -1.70 26.43
N ALA A 203 -9.34 -1.57 27.38
CA ALA A 203 -9.62 -2.57 28.40
C ALA A 203 -10.18 -3.83 27.74
N LEU A 204 -9.32 -4.55 27.04
CA LEU A 204 -9.61 -5.83 26.41
C LEU A 204 -9.38 -6.91 27.48
N PRO A 205 -10.16 -8.00 27.46
CA PRO A 205 -9.92 -9.12 28.34
C PRO A 205 -8.46 -9.61 28.21
N PRO A 206 -7.78 -9.95 29.32
CA PRO A 206 -6.34 -10.27 29.32
C PRO A 206 -5.99 -11.45 28.39
N HIS A 207 -6.90 -12.41 28.24
CA HIS A 207 -6.73 -13.51 27.27
C HIS A 207 -6.62 -12.99 25.83
N ARG A 208 -7.40 -11.97 25.45
CA ARG A 208 -7.39 -11.39 24.10
C ARG A 208 -6.08 -10.66 23.80
N GLU A 209 -5.49 -10.03 24.80
CA GLU A 209 -4.21 -9.35 24.67
C GLU A 209 -3.06 -10.35 24.46
N LEU A 210 -3.03 -11.43 25.25
CA LEU A 210 -2.07 -12.53 25.09
C LEU A 210 -2.18 -13.18 23.70
N PHE A 211 -3.40 -13.43 23.21
CA PHE A 211 -3.59 -14.00 21.87
C PHE A 211 -3.13 -13.05 20.75
N SER A 212 -3.38 -11.76 20.89
CA SER A 212 -2.92 -10.75 19.92
C SER A 212 -1.39 -10.68 19.86
N GLN A 213 -0.73 -10.76 21.02
CA GLN A 213 0.73 -10.79 21.10
C GLN A 213 1.31 -12.09 20.52
N GLY A 214 0.73 -13.24 20.84
CA GLY A 214 1.15 -14.53 20.27
C GLY A 214 0.99 -14.59 18.75
N ALA A 215 -0.12 -14.09 18.22
CA ALA A 215 -0.35 -14.01 16.77
C ALA A 215 0.70 -13.13 16.07
N HIS A 216 1.02 -11.97 16.66
CA HIS A 216 2.06 -11.08 16.13
C HIS A 216 3.44 -11.75 16.17
N LEU A 217 3.79 -12.43 17.27
CA LEU A 217 5.05 -13.16 17.40
C LEU A 217 5.20 -14.24 16.33
N LEU A 218 4.16 -15.05 16.11
CA LEU A 218 4.18 -16.11 15.09
C LEU A 218 4.28 -15.54 13.67
N ALA A 219 3.53 -14.48 13.36
CA ALA A 219 3.65 -13.79 12.08
C ALA A 219 5.06 -13.22 11.87
N SER A 220 5.62 -12.59 12.90
CA SER A 220 6.96 -12.02 12.86
C SER A 220 8.01 -13.10 12.64
N ALA A 221 7.94 -14.21 13.38
CA ALA A 221 8.84 -15.34 13.23
C ALA A 221 8.76 -15.93 11.81
N ARG A 222 7.55 -16.18 11.29
CA ARG A 222 7.34 -16.72 9.93
C ARG A 222 7.94 -15.84 8.83
N LEU A 223 7.79 -14.52 8.94
CA LEU A 223 8.33 -13.57 7.96
C LEU A 223 9.85 -13.43 8.11
N THR A 224 10.36 -13.39 9.34
CA THR A 224 11.80 -13.30 9.63
C THR A 224 12.54 -14.54 9.14
N LEU A 225 12.02 -15.74 9.40
CA LEU A 225 12.58 -17.01 8.91
C LEU A 225 12.58 -17.10 7.38
N ALA A 226 11.63 -16.42 6.73
CA ALA A 226 11.58 -16.31 5.26
C ALA A 226 12.42 -15.14 4.71
N GLY A 227 13.22 -14.47 5.55
CA GLY A 227 14.06 -13.34 5.17
C GLY A 227 13.29 -12.15 4.63
N LYS A 228 12.05 -11.93 5.08
CA LYS A 228 11.19 -10.84 4.62
C LYS A 228 11.42 -9.57 5.42
N SER A 229 11.40 -8.43 4.72
CA SER A 229 11.30 -7.12 5.35
C SER A 229 9.93 -6.95 6.00
N THR A 230 9.88 -6.39 7.21
CA THR A 230 8.64 -6.24 7.99
C THR A 230 8.50 -4.85 8.61
N PRO A 231 7.26 -4.30 8.65
CA PRO A 231 6.97 -3.13 9.47
C PRO A 231 6.86 -3.54 10.96
N PRO A 232 7.04 -2.60 11.90
CA PRO A 232 6.79 -2.85 13.33
C PRO A 232 5.37 -3.37 13.63
N ASP A 233 4.37 -2.87 12.89
CA ASP A 233 2.98 -3.26 13.05
C ASP A 233 2.51 -4.18 11.90
N LEU A 234 2.66 -5.49 12.10
CA LEU A 234 2.24 -6.53 11.14
C LEU A 234 0.71 -6.70 11.03
N MET A 235 -0.05 -6.11 11.95
CA MET A 235 -1.48 -6.37 12.09
C MET A 235 -2.35 -5.19 11.66
N SER A 236 -1.73 -4.11 11.14
CA SER A 236 -2.41 -2.91 10.67
C SER A 236 -3.36 -3.22 9.50
N GLY A 237 -4.56 -2.66 9.57
CA GLY A 237 -5.52 -2.62 8.46
C GLY A 237 -5.37 -1.37 7.59
N PHE A 238 -4.44 -0.48 7.95
CA PHE A 238 -4.24 0.81 7.29
C PHE A 238 -2.86 0.86 6.64
N PHE A 239 -2.82 0.59 5.34
CA PHE A 239 -1.60 0.52 4.56
C PHE A 239 -1.86 0.87 3.10
N GLY A 240 -0.82 1.24 2.36
CA GLY A 240 -0.88 1.44 0.92
C GLY A 240 0.27 0.76 0.20
N MET A 241 0.09 0.55 -1.10
CA MET A 241 1.09 -0.06 -1.97
C MET A 241 1.00 0.48 -3.40
N ARG A 242 2.04 0.19 -4.18
CA ARG A 242 1.96 0.26 -5.65
C ARG A 242 0.95 -0.77 -6.17
N THR A 243 -0.01 -0.31 -6.96
CA THR A 243 -1.08 -1.16 -7.52
C THR A 243 -0.52 -2.26 -8.41
N SER A 244 0.47 -1.95 -9.26
CA SER A 244 1.10 -2.92 -10.16
C SER A 244 1.75 -4.08 -9.42
N LEU A 245 2.50 -3.77 -8.35
CA LEU A 245 3.14 -4.77 -7.49
C LEU A 245 2.10 -5.66 -6.81
N ALA A 246 1.09 -5.08 -6.15
CA ALA A 246 0.08 -5.87 -5.47
C ALA A 246 -0.71 -6.77 -6.42
N LYS A 247 -1.09 -6.28 -7.61
CA LYS A 247 -1.74 -7.12 -8.63
C LYS A 247 -0.85 -8.26 -9.10
N ALA A 248 0.44 -8.00 -9.33
CA ALA A 248 1.39 -9.04 -9.72
C ALA A 248 1.50 -10.14 -8.65
N LEU A 249 1.53 -9.77 -7.36
CA LEU A 249 1.53 -10.74 -6.26
C LEU A 249 0.23 -11.55 -6.22
N ILE A 250 -0.92 -10.88 -6.31
CA ILE A 250 -2.25 -11.50 -6.29
C ILE A 250 -2.41 -12.53 -7.42
N LEU A 251 -1.90 -12.23 -8.62
CA LEU A 251 -2.03 -13.11 -9.78
C LEU A 251 -1.05 -14.29 -9.77
N ARG A 252 0.07 -14.19 -9.03
CA ARG A 252 1.13 -15.22 -9.02
C ARG A 252 1.04 -16.18 -7.85
N HIS A 253 0.33 -15.82 -6.79
CA HIS A 253 0.32 -16.57 -5.54
C HIS A 253 -1.10 -16.85 -5.06
N SER A 254 -1.23 -17.90 -4.28
CA SER A 254 -2.47 -18.21 -3.56
C SER A 254 -2.55 -17.39 -2.28
N PHE A 255 -3.74 -16.87 -1.98
CA PHE A 255 -4.03 -16.06 -0.79
C PHE A 255 -5.10 -16.75 0.05
N GLN A 256 -5.01 -16.62 1.38
CA GLN A 256 -6.08 -17.06 2.27
C GLN A 256 -7.24 -16.05 2.26
N LEU A 257 -8.14 -16.23 1.30
CA LEU A 257 -9.23 -15.30 0.98
C LEU A 257 -10.25 -15.10 2.12
N GLU A 258 -10.52 -16.13 2.91
CA GLU A 258 -11.42 -16.06 4.07
C GLU A 258 -10.81 -15.32 5.27
N GLY A 259 -9.55 -14.90 5.16
CA GLY A 259 -8.78 -14.27 6.21
C GLY A 259 -9.15 -12.81 6.52
N TYR A 260 -8.51 -12.30 7.58
CA TYR A 260 -8.71 -10.95 8.12
C TYR A 260 -7.44 -10.09 8.11
N LYS A 261 -6.34 -10.59 7.54
CA LYS A 261 -5.02 -9.95 7.58
C LYS A 261 -4.36 -9.94 6.21
N ILE A 262 -4.99 -9.26 5.25
CA ILE A 262 -4.49 -9.13 3.87
C ILE A 262 -3.08 -8.54 3.79
N MET A 263 -2.73 -7.58 4.65
CA MET A 263 -1.38 -7.00 4.65
C MET A 263 -0.33 -8.08 4.95
N PHE A 264 -0.59 -8.95 5.93
CA PHE A 264 0.28 -10.07 6.24
C PHE A 264 0.39 -11.05 5.07
N GLU A 265 -0.74 -11.38 4.41
CA GLU A 265 -0.73 -12.21 3.19
C GLU A 265 0.13 -11.60 2.07
N LEU A 266 0.04 -10.28 1.87
CA LEU A 266 0.87 -9.58 0.90
C LEU A 266 2.36 -9.65 1.27
N LEU A 267 2.70 -9.41 2.54
CA LEU A 267 4.09 -9.47 3.04
C LEU A 267 4.75 -10.85 2.84
N LYS A 268 4.00 -11.96 2.94
CA LYS A 268 4.53 -13.30 2.65
C LYS A 268 5.10 -13.43 1.24
N HIS A 269 4.47 -12.74 0.28
CA HIS A 269 4.76 -12.87 -1.14
C HIS A 269 5.62 -11.71 -1.69
N MET A 270 5.80 -10.63 -0.92
CA MET A 270 6.67 -9.51 -1.29
C MET A 270 8.14 -9.96 -1.50
N PRO A 271 8.90 -9.30 -2.39
CA PRO A 271 10.35 -9.45 -2.47
C PRO A 271 11.01 -9.24 -1.10
N SER A 272 12.06 -10.01 -0.81
CA SER A 272 12.74 -9.92 0.49
C SER A 272 13.41 -8.56 0.73
N ASP A 273 13.82 -7.90 -0.35
CA ASP A 273 14.42 -6.56 -0.38
C ASP A 273 13.42 -5.42 -0.56
N ALA A 274 12.12 -5.71 -0.47
CA ALA A 274 11.07 -4.69 -0.62
C ALA A 274 11.20 -3.56 0.41
N GLU A 275 11.03 -2.31 -0.04
CA GLU A 275 11.10 -1.16 0.84
C GLU A 275 9.75 -0.87 1.51
N ILE A 276 9.69 -1.03 2.83
CA ILE A 276 8.47 -0.83 3.62
C ILE A 276 8.65 0.40 4.51
N ALA A 277 7.78 1.40 4.33
CA ALA A 277 7.72 2.58 5.17
C ALA A 277 6.72 2.41 6.31
N CYS A 278 7.02 3.00 7.47
CA CYS A 278 6.15 3.00 8.64
C CYS A 278 5.83 4.45 9.01
N VAL A 279 4.53 4.78 9.00
CA VAL A 279 4.01 6.11 9.31
C VAL A 279 3.33 6.06 10.68
N PRO A 280 3.90 6.67 11.72
CA PRO A 280 3.30 6.62 13.04
C PRO A 280 1.97 7.38 13.07
N TYR A 281 0.95 6.81 13.71
CA TYR A 281 -0.31 7.52 13.98
C TYR A 281 -0.86 7.21 15.38
N LYS A 282 -1.67 8.13 15.89
CA LYS A 282 -2.41 7.95 17.14
C LYS A 282 -3.72 7.21 16.86
N PHE A 283 -3.84 6.01 17.42
CA PHE A 283 -5.04 5.19 17.28
C PHE A 283 -6.19 5.81 18.08
N SER A 284 -7.31 6.11 17.42
CA SER A 284 -8.46 6.72 18.08
C SER A 284 -9.44 5.65 18.58
N PRO A 285 -10.10 5.85 19.74
CA PRO A 285 -11.21 4.98 20.17
C PRO A 285 -12.29 4.92 19.09
N ARG A 286 -12.95 3.77 18.94
CA ARG A 286 -14.06 3.64 17.96
C ARG A 286 -15.13 4.67 18.21
N GLY A 287 -15.52 5.39 17.17
CA GLY A 287 -16.63 6.33 17.25
C GLY A 287 -17.97 5.61 17.49
N ARG A 288 -18.24 4.50 16.77
CA ARG A 288 -19.50 3.73 16.85
C ARG A 288 -19.33 2.28 16.37
N GLY A 289 -19.80 1.29 17.14
CA GLY A 289 -19.94 -0.11 16.71
C GLY A 289 -19.21 -1.14 17.59
N ALA A 290 -19.69 -2.39 17.57
CA ALA A 290 -19.10 -3.51 18.32
C ALA A 290 -17.95 -4.18 17.54
N SER A 291 -16.96 -4.73 18.26
CA SER A 291 -15.82 -5.43 17.67
C SER A 291 -16.23 -6.72 16.98
N LYS A 292 -15.93 -6.84 15.68
CA LYS A 292 -16.27 -8.02 14.87
C LYS A 292 -15.29 -9.20 15.04
N PHE A 293 -14.24 -9.06 15.86
CA PHE A 293 -13.21 -10.09 16.01
C PHE A 293 -13.70 -11.34 16.77
N ASN A 294 -13.72 -12.50 16.13
CA ASN A 294 -14.18 -13.78 16.73
C ASN A 294 -13.14 -14.91 16.59
N ALA A 295 -13.40 -16.07 17.22
CA ALA A 295 -12.50 -17.23 17.19
C ALA A 295 -12.25 -17.80 15.77
N ARG A 296 -13.18 -17.62 14.82
CA ARG A 296 -12.98 -18.04 13.42
C ARG A 296 -11.87 -17.22 12.74
N HIS A 297 -11.75 -15.93 13.07
CA HIS A 297 -10.70 -15.08 12.50
C HIS A 297 -9.31 -15.56 12.90
N MET A 298 -9.19 -16.12 14.10
CA MET A 298 -7.96 -16.74 14.59
C MET A 298 -7.62 -18.01 13.82
N LEU A 299 -8.59 -18.91 13.59
CA LEU A 299 -8.37 -20.11 12.79
C LEU A 299 -7.89 -19.77 11.36
N TYR A 300 -8.51 -18.76 10.73
CA TYR A 300 -8.07 -18.30 9.42
C TYR A 300 -6.69 -17.66 9.43
N PHE A 301 -6.32 -16.98 10.51
CA PHE A 301 -4.97 -16.46 10.67
C PHE A 301 -3.93 -17.57 10.83
N LEU A 302 -4.23 -18.61 11.63
CA LEU A 302 -3.34 -19.77 11.76
C LEU A 302 -3.17 -20.52 10.42
N ARG A 303 -4.25 -20.69 9.65
CA ARG A 303 -4.18 -21.23 8.27
C ARG A 303 -3.33 -20.39 7.33
N SER A 304 -3.25 -19.09 7.59
CA SER A 304 -2.43 -18.14 6.83
C SER A 304 -0.93 -18.22 7.20
N LEU A 305 -0.58 -18.77 8.38
CA LEU A 305 0.80 -19.01 8.79
C LEU A 305 1.40 -20.27 8.13
N ALA A 306 0.57 -21.26 7.82
CA ALA A 306 0.95 -22.46 7.07
C ALA A 306 1.33 -22.10 5.63
#